data_AF-A0A1T4MB66-F1
#
_entry.id   AF-A0A1T4MB66-F1
#
_cell.length_a   1.000
_cell.length_b   1.000
_cell.length_c   1.000
_cell.angle_alpha   90.00
_cell.angle_beta   90.00
_cell.angle_gamma   90.00
#
_symmetry.space_group_name_H-M   'P 1'
#
loop_
_entity.id
_entity.type
_entity.pdbx_description
1 polymer ?
#
loop_
_entity_poly.entity_id
_entity_poly.type
_entity_poly.pdbx_seq_one_letter_code
_entity_poly.pdbx_strand_id
1 'polypeptide(L)'
;IELSKFISIKNGKSNRDDSIENGTYPLYVRSKDILRTNKWEMDNEAVLIPGEGGIGTIFHYVNGKYALHQRVFSVSSNDTNVLRNKYIYYNLKAFFTDYLKSTIFNGTVSSLRKPMISEYPIKVPSIEIQDYIINILDKLYELYENNSGSLSQELQLRKKQTKYYMNKLLTFKKLEK
;
A
#
# COMPACT_ATOMS: atom_id res chain seq x y z
N ILE A 1 -5.95 3.35 -23.25
CA ILE A 1 -5.88 4.83 -23.08
C ILE A 1 -4.82 5.07 -22.02
N GLU A 2 -3.96 6.07 -22.18
CA GLU A 2 -2.93 6.37 -21.17
C GLU A 2 -3.53 6.97 -19.91
N LEU A 3 -3.01 6.58 -18.75
CA LEU A 3 -3.44 7.09 -17.46
C LEU A 3 -3.23 8.61 -17.34
N SER A 4 -2.15 9.14 -17.96
CA SER A 4 -1.78 10.57 -18.01
C SER A 4 -2.93 11.52 -18.33
N LYS A 5 -3.90 11.09 -19.14
CA LYS A 5 -5.06 11.89 -19.54
C LYS A 5 -6.03 12.21 -18.40
N PHE A 6 -6.02 11.40 -17.34
CA PHE A 6 -7.02 11.46 -16.27
C PHE A 6 -6.43 11.82 -14.90
N ILE A 7 -5.11 11.94 -14.78
CA ILE A 7 -4.45 12.10 -13.47
C ILE A 7 -3.52 13.31 -13.40
N SER A 8 -3.21 13.71 -12.18
CA SER A 8 -2.07 14.55 -11.84
C SER A 8 -1.08 13.76 -10.99
N ILE A 9 0.22 13.96 -11.25
CA ILE A 9 1.31 13.33 -10.51
C ILE A 9 2.17 14.41 -9.86
N LYS A 10 2.27 14.34 -8.53
CA LYS A 10 3.12 15.18 -7.68
C LYS A 10 4.10 14.32 -6.89
N ASN A 11 5.14 14.94 -6.37
CA ASN A 11 6.08 14.31 -5.44
C ASN A 11 6.04 15.06 -4.12
N GLY A 12 6.43 14.37 -3.05
CA GLY A 12 6.60 14.99 -1.74
C GLY A 12 7.84 15.87 -1.64
N LYS A 13 8.04 16.47 -0.46
CA LYS A 13 9.22 17.28 -0.13
C LYS A 13 9.94 16.79 1.13
N SER A 14 9.30 15.93 1.92
CA SER A 14 9.86 15.39 3.17
C SER A 14 10.90 14.31 2.93
N ASN A 15 11.67 14.01 3.97
CA ASN A 15 12.58 12.88 4.10
C ASN A 15 12.14 11.96 5.26
N ARG A 16 12.76 10.79 5.37
CA ARG A 16 12.48 9.85 6.47
C ARG A 16 12.80 10.45 7.84
N ASP A 17 13.85 11.26 7.90
CA ASP A 17 14.35 11.88 9.13
C ASP A 17 13.42 12.97 9.67
N ASP A 18 12.43 13.42 8.89
CA ASP A 18 11.36 14.32 9.34
C ASP A 18 10.28 13.60 10.17
N SER A 19 10.49 12.30 10.47
CA SER A 19 9.55 11.50 11.25
C SER A 19 9.64 11.78 12.76
N ILE A 20 8.49 11.73 13.41
CA ILE A 20 8.29 11.97 14.83
C ILE A 20 7.41 10.85 15.35
N GLU A 21 7.82 10.16 16.43
CA GLU A 21 7.14 8.96 16.96
C GLU A 21 5.62 9.16 17.15
N ASN A 22 5.23 10.30 17.72
CA ASN A 22 3.83 10.65 18.00
C ASN A 22 3.33 11.80 17.11
N GLY A 23 3.77 11.84 15.85
CA GLY A 23 3.31 12.84 14.89
C GLY A 23 1.81 12.73 14.56
N THR A 24 1.18 13.87 14.30
CA THR A 24 -0.28 13.96 14.03
C THR A 24 -0.67 13.41 12.66
N TYR A 25 0.17 13.61 11.63
CA TYR A 25 -0.11 13.27 10.24
C TYR A 25 0.73 12.09 9.77
N PRO A 26 0.20 11.25 8.85
CA PRO A 26 0.99 10.18 8.24
C PRO A 26 2.09 10.74 7.34
N LEU A 27 3.28 10.15 7.43
CA LEU A 27 4.41 10.39 6.54
C LEU A 27 4.68 9.13 5.72
N TYR A 28 4.39 9.19 4.43
CA TYR A 28 4.59 8.08 3.51
C TYR A 28 6.02 8.11 2.96
N VAL A 29 6.78 7.06 3.25
CA VAL A 29 8.18 6.88 2.84
C VAL A 29 8.30 5.80 1.76
N ARG A 30 9.54 5.49 1.36
CA ARG A 30 9.88 4.47 0.35
C ARG A 30 9.73 3.02 0.87
N SER A 31 8.71 2.73 1.67
CA SER A 31 8.44 1.39 2.21
C SER A 31 6.94 1.19 2.46
N LYS A 32 6.58 0.00 2.96
CA LYS A 32 5.22 -0.32 3.41
C LYS A 32 4.89 0.35 4.75
N ASP A 33 5.90 0.81 5.48
CA ASP A 33 5.70 1.46 6.77
C ASP A 33 5.20 2.88 6.56
N ILE A 34 4.27 3.28 7.41
CA ILE A 34 3.73 4.64 7.44
C ILE A 34 4.23 5.30 8.72
N LEU A 35 5.17 6.22 8.59
CA LEU A 35 5.71 6.99 9.71
C LEU A 35 4.74 8.13 10.07
N ARG A 36 5.14 8.98 11.02
CA ARG A 36 4.34 10.09 11.52
C ARG A 36 5.14 11.39 11.51
N THR A 37 4.47 12.52 11.36
CA THR A 37 5.05 13.86 11.44
C THR A 37 4.00 14.88 11.89
N ASN A 38 4.41 16.08 12.31
CA ASN A 38 3.48 17.15 12.69
C ASN A 38 3.17 18.14 11.55
N LYS A 39 3.80 17.96 10.39
CA LYS A 39 3.57 18.79 9.19
C LYS A 39 2.88 17.97 8.12
N TRP A 40 1.95 18.57 7.38
CA TRP A 40 1.36 17.96 6.20
C TRP A 40 1.73 18.79 4.97
N GLU A 41 1.76 18.15 3.81
CA GLU A 41 2.13 18.78 2.53
C GLU A 41 0.96 18.75 1.52
N MET A 42 0.06 17.78 1.68
CA MET A 42 -1.03 17.52 0.76
C MET A 42 -2.31 17.25 1.57
N ASP A 43 -3.47 17.62 1.02
CA ASP A 43 -4.78 17.38 1.60
C ASP A 43 -5.75 16.99 0.49
N ASN A 44 -5.69 15.72 0.09
CA ASN A 44 -6.49 15.18 -1.01
C ASN A 44 -6.54 13.65 -0.95
N GLU A 45 -7.37 13.08 -1.83
CA GLU A 45 -7.37 11.64 -2.08
C GLU A 45 -6.34 11.29 -3.16
N ALA A 46 -5.51 10.28 -2.91
CA ALA A 46 -4.45 9.87 -3.83
C ALA A 46 -4.00 8.41 -3.65
N VAL A 47 -3.37 7.90 -4.70
CA VAL A 47 -2.57 6.67 -4.68
C VAL A 47 -1.09 7.05 -4.60
N LEU A 48 -0.38 6.46 -3.65
CA LEU A 48 1.04 6.76 -3.44
C LEU A 48 1.90 5.58 -3.88
N ILE A 49 2.92 5.86 -4.70
CA ILE A 49 3.80 4.86 -5.30
C ILE A 49 5.25 5.22 -5.00
N PRO A 50 5.99 4.39 -4.25
CA PRO A 50 7.41 4.59 -4.05
C PRO A 50 8.18 4.58 -5.37
N GLY A 51 9.01 5.60 -5.57
CA GLY A 51 9.91 5.72 -6.69
C GLY A 51 11.11 4.77 -6.63
N GLU A 52 11.41 4.25 -5.43
CA GLU A 52 12.49 3.32 -5.10
C GLU A 52 12.04 2.46 -3.92
N GLY A 53 12.66 1.30 -3.71
CA GLY A 53 12.38 0.44 -2.56
C GLY A 53 10.99 -0.19 -2.64
N GLY A 54 10.89 -1.37 -3.29
CA GLY A 54 9.61 -2.05 -3.50
C GLY A 54 8.78 -1.50 -4.66
N ILE A 55 9.45 -1.05 -5.72
CA ILE A 55 8.80 -0.53 -6.94
C ILE A 55 7.78 -1.53 -7.49
N GLY A 56 6.62 -1.04 -7.87
CA GLY A 56 5.53 -1.84 -8.45
C GLY A 56 4.82 -2.75 -7.46
N THR A 57 5.34 -2.96 -6.25
CA THR A 57 4.79 -3.88 -5.25
C THR A 57 4.23 -3.18 -4.01
N ILE A 58 4.55 -1.90 -3.83
CA ILE A 58 4.04 -1.08 -2.74
C ILE A 58 3.12 -0.01 -3.32
N PHE A 59 1.89 0.01 -2.83
CA PHE A 59 0.90 1.04 -3.11
C PHE A 59 0.22 1.41 -1.81
N HIS A 60 0.17 2.71 -1.51
CA HIS A 60 -0.65 3.24 -0.44
C HIS A 60 -1.85 3.96 -1.02
N TYR A 61 -2.97 3.92 -0.31
CA TYR A 61 -4.13 4.75 -0.58
C TYR A 61 -4.31 5.71 0.59
N VAL A 62 -4.59 6.98 0.30
CA VAL A 62 -4.76 8.02 1.31
C VAL A 62 -5.92 8.93 0.93
N ASN A 63 -6.65 9.40 1.94
CA ASN A 63 -7.65 10.45 1.82
C ASN A 63 -7.51 11.41 3.02
N GLY A 64 -7.18 12.67 2.75
CA GLY A 64 -7.00 13.72 3.75
C GLY A 64 -5.57 14.25 3.82
N LYS A 65 -5.15 14.74 5.00
CA LYS A 65 -3.85 15.39 5.21
C LYS A 65 -2.72 14.40 5.39
N TYR A 66 -1.66 14.53 4.60
CA TYR A 66 -0.46 13.71 4.70
C TYR A 66 0.83 14.45 4.29
N ALA A 67 1.96 13.92 4.73
CA ALA A 67 3.29 14.28 4.24
C ALA A 67 3.86 13.14 3.38
N LEU A 68 4.72 13.50 2.43
CA LEU A 68 5.19 12.58 1.41
C LEU A 68 6.70 12.71 1.25
N HIS A 69 7.38 11.57 1.16
CA HIS A 69 8.81 11.56 0.87
C HIS A 69 9.09 12.03 -0.57
N GLN A 70 10.19 12.75 -0.81
CA GLN A 70 10.55 13.30 -2.13
C GLN A 70 10.62 12.29 -3.29
N ARG A 71 10.94 11.03 -2.96
CA ARG A 71 10.99 9.89 -3.89
C ARG A 71 9.69 9.07 -3.93
N VAL A 72 8.56 9.59 -3.45
CA VAL A 72 7.25 8.94 -3.54
C VAL A 72 6.35 9.79 -4.42
N PHE A 73 5.68 9.14 -5.38
CA PHE A 73 4.74 9.78 -6.30
C PHE A 73 3.34 9.74 -5.70
N SER A 74 2.65 10.88 -5.68
CA SER A 74 1.22 11.00 -5.42
C SER A 74 0.49 11.11 -6.75
N VAL A 75 -0.41 10.16 -7.00
CA VAL A 75 -1.24 10.04 -8.19
C VAL A 75 -2.69 10.31 -7.78
N SER A 76 -3.31 11.32 -8.37
CA SER A 76 -4.70 11.68 -8.08
C SER A 76 -5.46 11.94 -9.39
N SER A 77 -6.73 11.56 -9.42
CA SER A 77 -7.62 11.84 -10.55
C SER A 77 -7.85 13.34 -10.70
N ASN A 78 -7.86 13.81 -11.95
CA ASN A 78 -8.21 15.18 -12.29
C ASN A 78 -9.74 15.42 -12.18
N ASP A 79 -10.54 14.37 -12.42
CA ASP A 79 -12.00 14.40 -12.27
C ASP A 79 -12.51 13.06 -11.75
N THR A 80 -13.01 13.05 -10.51
CA THR A 80 -13.50 11.85 -9.85
C THR A 80 -14.86 11.38 -10.37
N ASN A 81 -15.55 12.16 -11.21
CA ASN A 81 -16.74 11.71 -11.94
C ASN A 81 -16.38 10.90 -13.19
N VAL A 82 -15.12 10.97 -13.63
CA VAL A 82 -14.60 10.19 -14.76
C VAL A 82 -13.80 8.99 -14.29
N LEU A 83 -12.94 9.18 -13.28
CA LEU A 83 -12.04 8.14 -12.79
C LEU A 83 -11.88 8.24 -11.26
N ARG A 84 -12.31 7.20 -10.53
CA ARG A 84 -12.19 7.16 -9.06
C ARG A 84 -10.75 6.86 -8.63
N ASN A 85 -10.25 7.55 -7.61
CA ASN A 85 -8.92 7.28 -7.04
C ASN A 85 -8.80 5.85 -6.49
N LYS A 86 -9.83 5.31 -5.83
CA LYS A 86 -9.85 3.90 -5.41
C LYS A 86 -9.79 2.91 -6.59
N TYR A 87 -10.42 3.23 -7.72
CA TYR A 87 -10.31 2.40 -8.92
C TYR A 87 -8.87 2.40 -9.44
N ILE A 88 -8.22 3.56 -9.49
CA ILE A 88 -6.79 3.69 -9.83
C ILE A 88 -5.95 2.82 -8.88
N TYR A 89 -6.20 2.91 -7.57
CA TYR A 89 -5.49 2.13 -6.55
C TYR A 89 -5.53 0.63 -6.83
N TYR A 90 -6.73 0.08 -6.99
CA TYR A 90 -6.91 -1.35 -7.22
C TYR A 90 -6.36 -1.81 -8.57
N ASN A 91 -6.55 -1.00 -9.61
CA ASN A 91 -6.07 -1.31 -10.95
C ASN A 91 -4.53 -1.37 -10.98
N LEU A 92 -3.85 -0.37 -10.41
CA LEU A 92 -2.40 -0.37 -10.31
C LEU A 92 -1.89 -1.55 -9.45
N LYS A 93 -2.53 -1.78 -8.30
CA LYS A 93 -2.16 -2.88 -7.40
C LYS A 93 -2.27 -4.26 -8.08
N ALA A 94 -3.25 -4.43 -8.98
CA ALA A 94 -3.46 -5.69 -9.70
C ALA A 94 -2.52 -5.87 -10.89
N PHE A 95 -2.23 -4.82 -11.66
CA PHE A 95 -1.64 -4.97 -13.00
C PHE A 95 -0.33 -4.22 -13.23
N PHE A 96 0.02 -3.24 -12.38
CA PHE A 96 1.15 -2.35 -12.66
C PHE A 96 2.50 -3.08 -12.57
N THR A 97 2.66 -4.05 -11.66
CA THR A 97 3.89 -4.86 -11.59
C THR A 97 4.17 -5.56 -12.92
N ASP A 98 3.16 -6.21 -13.51
CA ASP A 98 3.34 -6.99 -14.72
C ASP A 98 3.51 -6.09 -15.95
N TYR A 99 2.83 -4.94 -15.96
CA TYR A 99 3.11 -3.88 -16.91
C TYR A 99 4.60 -3.47 -16.88
N LEU A 100 5.13 -3.12 -15.71
CA LEU A 100 6.54 -2.72 -15.60
C LEU A 100 7.47 -3.83 -16.13
N LYS A 101 7.27 -5.08 -15.72
CA LYS A 101 8.05 -6.23 -16.21
C LYS A 101 8.03 -6.35 -17.73
N SER A 102 6.87 -6.15 -18.35
CA SER A 102 6.73 -6.24 -19.81
C SER A 102 7.41 -5.09 -20.58
N THR A 103 7.53 -3.92 -19.95
CA THR A 103 8.12 -2.73 -20.58
C THR A 103 9.64 -2.67 -20.43
N ILE A 104 10.22 -3.44 -19.51
CA ILE A 104 11.67 -3.43 -19.27
C ILE A 104 12.32 -4.61 -19.99
N PHE A 105 13.09 -4.31 -21.02
CA PHE A 105 13.94 -5.29 -21.68
C PHE A 105 15.13 -5.62 -20.75
N ASN A 106 15.17 -6.83 -20.18
CA ASN A 106 16.32 -7.44 -19.47
C ASN A 106 16.86 -6.78 -18.18
N GLY A 107 16.05 -6.07 -17.37
CA GLY A 107 16.55 -5.45 -16.14
C GLY A 107 15.55 -5.37 -14.98
N THR A 108 16.06 -5.30 -13.75
CA THR A 108 15.27 -4.94 -12.55
C THR A 108 15.09 -3.42 -12.50
N VAL A 109 13.87 -2.92 -12.26
CA VAL A 109 13.68 -1.47 -12.00
C VAL A 109 14.35 -1.13 -10.69
N SER A 110 15.44 -0.36 -10.75
CA SER A 110 16.05 0.24 -9.56
C SER A 110 15.36 1.55 -9.16
N SER A 111 14.78 2.28 -10.11
CA SER A 111 14.02 3.52 -9.90
C SER A 111 12.84 3.65 -10.87
N LEU A 112 11.65 3.88 -10.32
CA LEU A 112 10.46 4.27 -11.07
C LEU A 112 10.58 5.74 -11.49
N ARG A 113 10.17 6.04 -12.73
CA ARG A 113 10.15 7.41 -13.28
C ARG A 113 8.70 7.81 -13.57
N LYS A 114 8.40 9.10 -13.51
CA LYS A 114 7.06 9.65 -13.78
C LYS A 114 6.45 9.19 -15.13
N PRO A 115 7.21 9.09 -16.25
CA PRO A 115 6.66 8.57 -17.51
C PRO A 115 6.12 7.14 -17.40
N MET A 116 6.76 6.26 -16.62
CA MET A 116 6.29 4.88 -16.44
C MET A 116 4.90 4.80 -15.78
N ILE A 117 4.54 5.78 -14.94
CA ILE A 117 3.18 5.87 -14.38
C ILE A 117 2.25 6.56 -15.38
N SER A 118 2.73 7.58 -16.08
CA SER A 118 1.92 8.41 -16.99
C SER A 118 1.46 7.61 -18.22
N GLU A 119 2.36 6.82 -18.79
CA GLU A 119 2.16 6.00 -20.00
C GLU A 119 1.46 4.67 -19.69
N TYR A 120 1.18 4.38 -18.42
CA TYR A 120 0.47 3.18 -18.01
C TYR A 120 -0.89 3.08 -18.72
N PRO A 121 -1.16 2.01 -19.48
CA PRO A 121 -2.43 1.84 -20.15
C PRO A 121 -3.51 1.42 -19.14
N ILE A 122 -4.57 2.21 -19.04
CA ILE A 122 -5.73 1.93 -18.17
C ILE A 122 -7.02 1.83 -19.00
N LYS A 123 -7.94 0.99 -18.53
CA LYS A 123 -9.34 0.96 -18.99
C LYS A 123 -10.17 1.82 -18.05
N VAL A 124 -10.99 2.70 -18.62
CA VAL A 124 -11.87 3.60 -17.84
C VAL A 124 -13.32 3.23 -18.16
N PRO A 125 -13.93 2.27 -17.44
CA PRO A 125 -15.33 1.94 -17.60
C PRO A 125 -16.22 3.05 -17.00
N SER A 126 -17.54 2.93 -17.13
CA SER A 126 -18.47 3.91 -16.53
C SER A 126 -18.32 4.00 -15.02
N ILE A 127 -18.76 5.11 -14.43
CA ILE A 127 -18.57 5.37 -13.00
C ILE A 127 -19.28 4.32 -12.13
N GLU A 128 -20.43 3.83 -12.58
CA GLU A 128 -21.21 2.79 -11.89
C GLU A 128 -20.44 1.47 -11.83
N ILE A 129 -19.76 1.11 -12.92
CA ILE A 129 -18.92 -0.10 -12.98
C ILE A 129 -17.69 0.07 -12.09
N GLN A 130 -17.06 1.25 -12.09
CA GLN A 130 -15.94 1.55 -11.19
C GLN A 130 -16.37 1.41 -9.72
N ASP A 131 -17.49 2.03 -9.34
CA ASP A 131 -18.03 2.00 -7.97
C ASP A 131 -18.43 0.57 -7.55
N TYR A 132 -19.00 -0.23 -8.47
CA TYR A 132 -19.29 -1.64 -8.23
C TYR A 132 -18.03 -2.47 -7.94
N ILE A 133 -16.98 -2.31 -8.77
CA ILE A 133 -15.69 -2.98 -8.57
C ILE A 133 -15.06 -2.57 -7.24
N ILE A 134 -15.07 -1.26 -6.93
CA ILE A 134 -14.55 -0.72 -5.67
C ILE A 134 -15.26 -1.37 -4.48
N ASN A 135 -16.59 -1.40 -4.48
CA ASN A 135 -17.38 -1.97 -3.39
C ASN A 135 -17.09 -3.46 -3.14
N ILE A 136 -16.89 -4.25 -4.20
CA ILE A 136 -16.50 -5.66 -4.05
C ILE A 136 -15.11 -5.77 -3.42
N LEU A 137 -14.14 -5.01 -3.95
CA LEU A 137 -12.75 -5.09 -3.50
C LEU A 137 -12.60 -4.56 -2.07
N ASP A 138 -13.26 -3.46 -1.71
CA ASP A 138 -13.30 -2.94 -0.35
C ASP A 138 -13.78 -4.01 0.64
N LYS A 139 -14.90 -4.68 0.34
CA LYS A 139 -15.42 -5.77 1.18
C LYS A 139 -14.44 -6.94 1.29
N LEU A 140 -13.79 -7.32 0.20
CA LEU A 140 -12.80 -8.40 0.22
C LEU A 140 -11.57 -8.04 1.05
N TYR A 141 -11.08 -6.80 0.94
CA TYR A 141 -9.97 -6.31 1.74
C TYR A 141 -10.34 -6.18 3.22
N GLU A 142 -11.53 -5.68 3.53
CA GLU A 142 -12.04 -5.64 4.90
C GLU A 142 -12.10 -7.04 5.52
N LEU A 143 -12.67 -8.01 4.81
CA LEU A 143 -12.70 -9.41 5.25
C LEU A 143 -11.28 -9.98 5.40
N TYR A 144 -10.37 -9.67 4.48
CA TYR A 144 -8.99 -10.13 4.55
C TYR A 144 -8.26 -9.56 5.76
N GLU A 145 -8.36 -8.25 6.04
CA GLU A 145 -7.70 -7.61 7.17
C GLU A 145 -8.28 -8.08 8.51
N ASN A 146 -9.62 -8.16 8.61
CA ASN A 146 -10.31 -8.67 9.80
C ASN A 146 -9.89 -10.12 10.12
N ASN A 147 -9.74 -10.96 9.09
CA ASN A 147 -9.33 -12.36 9.27
C ASN A 147 -7.81 -12.55 9.39
N SER A 148 -7.01 -11.68 8.78
CA SER A 148 -5.54 -11.76 8.88
C SER A 148 -5.05 -11.41 10.28
N GLY A 149 -5.73 -10.47 10.95
CA GLY A 149 -5.52 -10.17 12.36
C GLY A 149 -5.85 -11.37 13.26
N SER A 150 -7.03 -11.97 13.09
CA SER A 150 -7.47 -13.10 13.91
C SER A 150 -6.63 -14.36 13.69
N LEU A 151 -6.24 -14.66 12.44
CA LEU A 151 -5.41 -15.82 12.12
C LEU A 151 -3.98 -15.68 12.64
N SER A 152 -3.39 -14.48 12.56
CA SER A 152 -2.06 -14.20 13.10
C SER A 152 -2.04 -14.26 14.63
N GLN A 153 -3.08 -13.71 15.27
CA GLN A 153 -3.27 -13.82 16.72
C GLN A 153 -3.48 -15.26 17.16
N GLU A 154 -4.34 -16.02 16.47
CA GLU A 154 -4.58 -17.43 16.78
C GLU A 154 -3.30 -18.24 16.62
N LEU A 155 -2.53 -18.05 15.55
CA LEU A 155 -1.25 -18.73 15.36
C LEU A 155 -0.26 -18.43 16.50
N GLN A 156 -0.21 -17.19 16.97
CA GLN A 156 0.64 -16.81 18.11
C GLN A 156 0.17 -17.46 19.41
N LEU A 157 -1.14 -17.52 19.66
CA LEU A 157 -1.72 -18.20 20.81
C LEU A 157 -1.44 -19.71 20.77
N ARG A 158 -1.60 -20.35 19.60
CA ARG A 158 -1.25 -21.77 19.38
C ARG A 158 0.22 -22.03 19.65
N LYS A 159 1.14 -21.18 19.17
CA LYS A 159 2.58 -21.30 19.47
C LYS A 159 2.88 -21.21 20.97
N LYS A 160 2.24 -20.28 21.69
CA LYS A 160 2.36 -20.17 23.17
C LYS A 160 1.83 -21.43 23.86
N GLN A 161 0.67 -21.93 23.42
CA GLN A 161 0.05 -23.14 23.93
C GLN A 161 0.93 -24.38 23.70
N THR A 162 1.47 -24.56 22.50
CA THR A 162 2.41 -25.64 22.18
C THR A 162 3.66 -25.56 23.05
N LYS A 163 4.27 -24.37 23.22
CA LYS A 163 5.44 -24.19 24.09
C LYS A 163 5.13 -24.54 25.55
N TYR A 164 3.96 -24.16 26.05
CA TYR A 164 3.52 -24.51 27.40
C TYR A 164 3.39 -26.03 27.59
N TYR A 165 2.70 -26.72 26.67
CA TYR A 165 2.55 -28.18 26.75
C TYR A 165 3.87 -28.92 26.54
N MET A 166 4.73 -28.44 25.63
CA MET A 166 6.08 -28.97 25.43
C MET A 166 6.92 -28.86 26.70
N ASN A 167 6.92 -27.69 27.36
CA ASN A 167 7.60 -27.52 28.64
C ASN A 167 7.04 -28.48 29.70
N LYS A 168 5.71 -28.57 29.83
CA LYS A 168 5.04 -29.44 30.81
C LYS A 168 5.35 -30.94 30.59
N LEU A 169 5.41 -31.38 29.34
CA LEU A 169 5.77 -32.75 28.97
C LEU A 169 7.27 -33.02 29.13
N LEU A 170 8.15 -32.05 28.93
CA LEU A 170 9.60 -32.28 29.00
C LEU A 170 10.21 -32.02 30.38
N THR A 171 9.49 -31.34 31.28
CA THR A 171 9.89 -31.16 32.69
C THR A 171 9.29 -32.21 33.61
N PHE A 172 9.07 -33.45 33.12
CA PHE A 172 8.63 -34.57 33.96
C PHE A 172 9.39 -34.55 35.29
N LYS A 173 8.70 -34.13 36.36
CA LYS A 173 9.16 -34.29 37.73
C LYS A 173 9.38 -35.79 37.86
N LYS A 174 10.64 -36.22 38.02
CA LYS A 174 10.96 -37.63 38.28
C LYS A 174 10.01 -38.08 39.39
N LEU A 175 9.18 -39.08 39.09
CA LEU A 175 8.50 -39.83 40.14
C LEU A 175 9.61 -40.39 41.01
N GLU A 176 9.77 -39.83 42.20
CA GLU A 176 10.65 -40.40 43.23
C GLU A 176 10.14 -41.82 43.47
N LYS A 177 11.04 -42.78 43.28
CA LYS A 177 10.81 -44.20 43.51
C LYS A 177 10.70 -44.49 45.00
#